data_AF-A0A4Y2IC82-F1
#
_entry.id   AF-A0A4Y2IC82-F1
#
_cell.length_a   1.000
_cell.length_b   1.000
_cell.length_c   1.000
_cell.angle_alpha   90.00
_cell.angle_beta   90.00
_cell.angle_gamma   90.00
#
_symmetry.space_group_name_H-M   'P 1'
#
loop_
_entity.id
_entity.type
_entity.pdbx_description
1 polymer ?
#
loop_
_entity_poly.entity_id
_entity_poly.type
_entity_poly.pdbx_seq_one_letter_code
_entity_poly.pdbx_strand_id
1 'polypeptide(L)'
;MTDGMVRKWVRQFNDGRTNVHDEARSGRPFVINDGLVAKMNEKIRENRRFTIRMLFDEFPQISKTVLHEIVTNRLNYSKLCSRWVPKMFTDVHKTKRLGSALKFLTRCSEEGNEFLNKIVTGNETWHYHQNKQHHTNSFGRHSFISEHLKARKVDGGEQKSTKEMEETDEKDALRLIRAASPSY
;
A
#
# COMPACT_ATOMS: atom_id res chain seq x y z
N MET A 1 23.55 53.50 6.00
CA MET A 1 22.22 53.87 5.49
C MET A 1 22.40 55.10 4.62
N THR A 2 21.96 55.09 3.36
CA THR A 2 22.15 56.23 2.46
C THR A 2 21.08 57.30 2.69
N ASP A 3 21.39 58.58 2.42
CA ASP A 3 20.43 59.69 2.58
C ASP A 3 19.11 59.44 1.82
N GLY A 4 19.19 58.82 0.64
CA GLY A 4 18.00 58.42 -0.13
C GLY A 4 17.11 57.36 0.55
N MET A 5 17.69 56.44 1.32
CA MET A 5 16.91 55.47 2.11
C MET A 5 16.18 56.16 3.25
N VAL A 6 16.82 57.12 3.93
CA VAL A 6 16.22 57.88 5.03
C VAL A 6 15.00 58.66 4.54
N ARG A 7 15.14 59.40 3.42
CA ARG A 7 14.02 60.15 2.83
C ARG A 7 12.86 59.26 2.39
N LYS A 8 13.14 58.06 1.86
CA LYS A 8 12.10 57.08 1.48
C LYS A 8 11.31 56.61 2.71
N TRP A 9 11.99 56.27 3.80
CA TRP A 9 11.34 55.83 5.04
C TRP A 9 10.51 56.96 5.68
N VAL A 10 11.05 58.18 5.75
CA VAL A 10 10.31 59.36 6.26
C VAL A 10 9.01 59.56 5.48
N ARG A 11 9.05 59.45 4.15
CA ARG A 11 7.85 59.55 3.32
C ARG A 11 6.84 58.43 3.63
N GLN A 12 7.30 57.18 3.73
CA GLN A 12 6.41 56.05 4.03
C GLN A 12 5.75 56.15 5.40
N PHE A 13 6.47 56.63 6.42
CA PHE A 13 5.89 56.88 7.75
C PHE A 13 4.87 58.02 7.72
N ASN A 14 5.15 59.10 6.99
CA ASN A 14 4.19 60.21 6.80
C ASN A 14 2.94 59.75 6.01
N ASP A 15 3.10 58.82 5.08
CA ASP A 15 2.01 58.20 4.31
C ASP A 15 1.23 57.14 5.15
N GLY A 16 1.52 57.01 6.45
CA GLY A 16 0.77 56.17 7.40
C GLY A 16 1.27 54.73 7.55
N ARG A 17 2.41 54.36 6.96
CA ARG A 17 3.03 53.03 7.18
C ARG A 17 3.54 52.94 8.62
N THR A 18 3.00 52.03 9.42
CA THR A 18 3.45 51.77 10.80
C THR A 18 4.36 50.54 10.93
N ASN A 19 4.47 49.72 9.88
CA ASN A 19 5.25 48.49 9.87
C ASN A 19 6.67 48.72 9.34
N VAL A 20 7.68 48.36 10.15
CA VAL A 20 9.12 48.48 9.85
C VAL A 20 9.66 47.29 9.05
N HIS A 21 8.92 46.18 8.98
CA HIS A 21 9.34 45.00 8.21
C HIS A 21 9.19 45.23 6.71
N ASP A 22 10.09 44.61 5.95
CA ASP A 22 9.99 44.54 4.48
C ASP A 22 8.63 43.97 4.08
N GLU A 23 8.03 44.55 3.05
CA GLU A 23 6.87 43.95 2.40
C GLU A 23 7.24 42.62 1.76
N ALA A 24 6.25 41.75 1.59
CA ALA A 24 6.44 40.47 0.91
C ALA A 24 7.09 40.72 -0.46
N ARG A 25 8.33 40.26 -0.63
CA ARG A 25 9.02 40.36 -1.90
C ARG A 25 8.30 39.46 -2.90
N SER A 26 7.90 40.01 -4.04
CA SER A 26 7.48 39.20 -5.18
C SER A 26 8.70 38.38 -5.63
N GLY A 27 8.75 37.11 -5.23
CA GLY A 27 9.80 36.19 -5.63
C GLY A 27 9.78 35.88 -7.13
N ARG A 28 10.62 34.96 -7.57
CA ARG A 28 10.60 34.46 -8.95
C ARG A 28 9.18 33.95 -9.29
N PRO A 29 8.54 34.41 -10.38
CA PRO A 29 7.26 33.87 -10.78
C PRO A 29 7.42 32.36 -11.01
N PHE A 30 6.69 31.60 -10.20
CA PHE A 30 6.68 30.15 -10.30
C PHE A 30 5.79 29.79 -11.50
N VAL A 31 6.29 28.95 -12.41
CA VAL A 31 5.64 28.59 -13.70
C VAL A 31 4.30 27.86 -13.50
N ILE A 32 3.91 27.59 -12.26
CA ILE A 32 2.74 26.80 -11.91
C ILE A 32 1.60 27.72 -11.52
N ASN A 33 0.67 27.82 -12.45
CA ASN A 33 -0.63 28.45 -12.29
C ASN A 33 -1.58 27.51 -11.51
N ASP A 34 -2.52 28.08 -10.76
CA ASP A 34 -3.56 27.33 -10.03
C ASP A 34 -4.40 26.45 -10.97
N GLY A 35 -4.65 26.89 -12.21
CA GLY A 35 -5.33 26.07 -13.20
C GLY A 35 -4.59 24.76 -13.55
N LEU A 36 -3.25 24.79 -13.53
CA LEU A 36 -2.43 23.61 -13.77
C LEU A 36 -2.48 22.65 -12.57
N VAL A 37 -2.43 23.20 -11.36
CA VAL A 37 -2.59 22.44 -10.10
C VAL A 37 -3.96 21.75 -10.06
N ALA A 38 -5.01 22.46 -10.46
CA ALA A 38 -6.37 21.90 -10.54
C ALA A 38 -6.44 20.72 -11.52
N LYS A 39 -5.85 20.85 -12.71
CA LYS A 39 -5.81 19.78 -13.72
C LYS A 39 -5.01 18.56 -13.23
N MET A 40 -3.91 18.76 -12.51
CA MET A 40 -3.17 17.65 -11.89
C MET A 40 -4.00 16.95 -10.81
N ASN A 41 -4.69 17.72 -9.98
CA ASN A 41 -5.56 17.17 -8.93
C ASN A 41 -6.68 16.32 -9.55
N GLU A 42 -7.28 16.78 -10.65
CA GLU A 42 -8.28 16.01 -11.40
C GLU A 42 -7.73 14.64 -11.86
N LYS A 43 -6.56 14.61 -12.49
CA LYS A 43 -5.89 13.35 -12.89
C LYS A 43 -5.64 12.40 -11.73
N ILE A 44 -5.19 12.92 -10.58
CA ILE A 44 -4.98 12.11 -9.36
C ILE A 44 -6.32 11.61 -8.79
N ARG A 45 -7.41 12.38 -8.94
CA ARG A 45 -8.75 11.97 -8.47
C ARG A 45 -9.38 10.91 -9.35
N GLU A 46 -9.21 11.01 -10.67
CA GLU A 46 -9.66 10.00 -11.64
C GLU A 46 -9.05 8.62 -11.35
N ASN A 47 -7.75 8.58 -11.07
CA ASN A 47 -7.04 7.35 -10.73
C ASN A 47 -6.24 7.52 -9.44
N ARG A 48 -6.73 6.98 -8.33
CA ARG A 48 -6.02 7.08 -7.02
C ARG A 48 -4.66 6.36 -6.98
N ARG A 49 -4.31 5.58 -8.00
CA ARG A 49 -3.00 4.93 -8.16
C ARG A 49 -2.07 5.70 -9.10
N PHE A 50 -2.42 6.92 -9.47
CA PHE A 50 -1.61 7.75 -10.36
C PHE A 50 -0.22 8.01 -9.77
N THR A 51 0.83 7.86 -10.58
CA THR A 51 2.22 8.02 -10.13
C THR A 51 2.81 9.34 -10.61
N ILE A 52 3.87 9.82 -9.94
CA ILE A 52 4.64 10.99 -10.39
C ILE A 52 5.17 10.82 -11.82
N ARG A 53 5.49 9.57 -12.22
CA ARG A 53 5.93 9.30 -13.59
C ARG A 53 4.81 9.52 -14.61
N MET A 54 3.60 9.03 -14.32
CA MET A 54 2.44 9.28 -15.17
C MET A 54 2.08 10.78 -15.23
N LEU A 55 2.23 11.52 -14.13
CA LEU A 55 2.09 12.99 -14.16
C LEU A 55 3.13 13.66 -15.05
N PHE A 56 4.37 13.18 -15.05
CA PHE A 56 5.40 13.71 -15.92
C PHE A 56 5.10 13.42 -17.39
N ASP A 57 4.55 12.24 -17.70
CA ASP A 57 4.17 11.89 -19.07
C ASP A 57 3.00 12.76 -19.58
N GLU A 58 2.05 13.12 -18.71
CA GLU A 58 0.94 14.05 -19.03
C GLU A 58 1.37 15.53 -19.07
N PHE A 59 2.38 15.89 -18.27
CA PHE A 59 2.88 17.26 -18.12
C PHE A 59 4.41 17.33 -18.31
N PRO A 60 4.92 17.05 -19.51
CA PRO A 60 6.36 16.97 -19.77
C PRO A 60 7.09 18.32 -19.62
N GLN A 61 6.34 19.43 -19.67
CA GLN A 61 6.87 20.79 -19.45
C GLN A 61 7.25 21.07 -17.99
N ILE A 62 6.95 20.16 -17.06
CA ILE A 62 7.16 20.33 -15.62
C ILE A 62 8.14 19.28 -15.15
N SER A 63 9.16 19.69 -14.39
CA SER A 63 10.12 18.75 -13.84
C SER A 63 9.48 17.84 -12.78
N LYS A 64 10.01 16.62 -12.64
CA LYS A 64 9.54 15.65 -11.64
C LYS A 64 9.64 16.16 -10.20
N THR A 65 10.66 16.95 -9.89
CA THR A 65 10.84 17.55 -8.55
C THR A 65 9.71 18.50 -8.21
N VAL A 66 9.34 19.34 -9.17
CA VAL A 66 8.26 20.30 -9.06
C VAL A 66 6.89 19.61 -8.98
N LEU A 67 6.68 18.54 -9.77
CA LEU A 67 5.48 17.71 -9.64
C LEU A 67 5.35 17.11 -8.24
N HIS A 68 6.45 16.61 -7.67
CA HIS A 68 6.46 16.10 -6.30
C HIS A 68 6.10 17.19 -5.29
N GLU A 69 6.66 18.40 -5.43
CA GLU A 69 6.35 19.54 -4.57
C GLU A 69 4.86 19.93 -4.65
N ILE A 70 4.27 19.97 -5.85
CA ILE A 70 2.84 20.25 -5.99
C ILE A 70 1.99 19.17 -5.30
N VAL A 71 2.28 17.89 -5.57
CA VAL A 71 1.48 16.77 -5.04
C VAL A 71 1.55 16.73 -3.52
N THR A 72 2.75 16.90 -2.94
CA THR A 72 2.95 16.78 -1.49
C THR A 72 2.67 18.08 -0.74
N ASN A 73 3.13 19.23 -1.20
CA ASN A 73 3.04 20.48 -0.42
C ASN A 73 1.80 21.29 -0.77
N ARG A 74 1.39 21.36 -2.05
CA ARG A 74 0.23 22.17 -2.46
C ARG A 74 -1.08 21.39 -2.35
N LEU A 75 -1.09 20.14 -2.82
CA LEU A 75 -2.27 19.27 -2.78
C LEU A 75 -2.36 18.41 -1.52
N ASN A 76 -1.28 18.36 -0.72
CA ASN A 76 -1.21 17.60 0.53
C ASN A 76 -1.52 16.10 0.38
N TYR A 77 -1.13 15.49 -0.74
CA TYR A 77 -1.24 14.05 -0.94
C TYR A 77 0.01 13.33 -0.44
N SER A 78 -0.21 12.21 0.25
CA SER A 78 0.82 11.27 0.68
C SER A 78 0.67 9.94 -0.06
N LYS A 79 1.79 9.29 -0.38
CA LYS A 79 1.77 7.92 -0.90
C LYS A 79 1.35 6.95 0.21
N LEU A 80 0.31 6.16 -0.05
CA LEU A 80 -0.13 5.06 0.80
C LEU A 80 0.14 3.72 0.12
N CYS A 81 0.49 2.71 0.91
CA CYS A 81 0.57 1.34 0.42
C CYS A 81 -0.83 0.71 0.41
N SER A 82 -1.16 0.00 -0.67
CA SER A 82 -2.42 -0.75 -0.75
C SER A 82 -2.44 -1.87 0.30
N ARG A 83 -3.60 -2.06 0.95
CA ARG A 83 -3.81 -3.18 1.86
C ARG A 83 -4.08 -4.45 1.05
N TRP A 84 -3.46 -5.56 1.44
CA TRP A 84 -3.80 -6.85 0.84
C TRP A 84 -5.23 -7.26 1.22
N VAL A 85 -5.99 -7.75 0.24
CA VAL A 85 -7.36 -8.22 0.41
C VAL A 85 -7.38 -9.73 0.12
N PRO A 86 -7.82 -10.59 1.05
CA PRO A 86 -7.72 -12.04 0.90
C PRO A 86 -8.43 -12.63 -0.30
N LYS A 87 -9.56 -12.03 -0.70
CA LYS A 87 -10.37 -12.53 -1.80
C LYS A 87 -11.14 -11.39 -2.46
N MET A 88 -11.20 -11.42 -3.79
CA MET A 88 -12.09 -10.56 -4.56
C MET A 88 -13.52 -11.09 -4.45
N PHE A 89 -14.43 -10.27 -3.90
CA PHE A 89 -15.83 -10.64 -3.76
C PHE A 89 -16.65 -10.27 -5.00
N THR A 90 -17.53 -11.17 -5.40
CA THR A 90 -18.61 -10.92 -6.35
C THR A 90 -19.75 -10.22 -5.62
N ASP A 91 -20.68 -9.62 -6.36
CA ASP A 91 -21.80 -8.92 -5.72
C ASP A 91 -22.69 -9.86 -4.91
N VAL A 92 -22.86 -11.12 -5.36
CA VAL A 92 -23.55 -12.16 -4.58
C VAL A 92 -22.85 -12.41 -3.23
N HIS A 93 -21.51 -12.50 -3.20
CA HIS A 93 -20.76 -12.65 -1.96
C HIS A 93 -20.93 -11.45 -1.02
N LYS A 94 -20.93 -10.22 -1.58
CA LYS A 94 -21.12 -8.98 -0.80
C LYS A 94 -22.51 -8.94 -0.18
N THR A 95 -23.55 -9.24 -0.95
CA THR A 95 -24.93 -9.24 -0.45
C THR A 95 -25.14 -10.28 0.64
N LYS A 96 -24.61 -11.50 0.47
CA LYS A 96 -24.67 -12.53 1.52
C LYS A 96 -23.95 -12.10 2.79
N ARG A 97 -22.73 -11.53 2.69
CA ARG A 97 -21.98 -11.02 3.85
C ARG A 97 -22.72 -9.90 4.55
N LEU A 98 -23.28 -8.94 3.80
CA LEU A 98 -24.05 -7.83 4.36
C LEU A 98 -25.29 -8.34 5.10
N GLY A 99 -26.04 -9.27 4.50
CA GLY A 99 -27.21 -9.88 5.13
C GLY A 99 -26.87 -10.61 6.43
N SER A 100 -25.80 -11.41 6.44
CA SER A 100 -25.34 -12.08 7.66
C SER A 100 -24.85 -11.09 8.73
N ALA A 101 -24.09 -10.07 8.34
CA ALA A 101 -23.60 -9.04 9.25
C ALA A 101 -24.74 -8.22 9.85
N LEU A 102 -25.76 -7.87 9.07
CA LEU A 102 -26.93 -7.14 9.54
C LEU A 102 -27.73 -7.97 10.55
N LYS A 103 -27.97 -9.25 10.26
CA LYS A 103 -28.63 -10.16 11.21
C LYS A 103 -27.86 -10.27 12.52
N PHE A 104 -26.54 -10.39 12.45
CA PHE A 104 -25.68 -10.43 13.62
C PHE A 104 -25.72 -9.11 14.40
N LEU A 105 -25.68 -7.97 13.70
CA LEU A 105 -25.76 -6.64 14.31
C LEU A 105 -27.10 -6.41 15.03
N THR A 106 -28.22 -6.73 14.40
CA THR A 106 -29.55 -6.63 15.01
C THR A 106 -29.62 -7.45 16.29
N ARG A 107 -29.16 -8.69 16.23
CA ARG A 107 -29.16 -9.58 17.40
C ARG A 107 -28.25 -9.07 18.53
N CYS A 108 -27.07 -8.57 18.18
CA CYS A 108 -26.19 -7.89 19.15
C CYS A 108 -26.86 -6.66 19.78
N SER A 109 -27.69 -5.92 19.04
CA SER A 109 -28.39 -4.76 19.59
C SER A 109 -29.55 -5.12 20.50
N GLU A 110 -30.25 -6.24 20.24
CA GLU A 110 -31.41 -6.69 21.00
C GLU A 110 -31.01 -7.47 22.27
N GLU A 111 -30.08 -8.42 22.13
CA GLU A 111 -29.66 -9.33 23.22
C GLU A 111 -28.38 -8.85 23.93
N GLY A 112 -27.68 -7.87 23.37
CA GLY A 112 -26.48 -7.28 23.98
C GLY A 112 -25.36 -8.29 24.26
N ASN A 113 -24.70 -8.10 25.41
CA ASN A 113 -23.57 -8.93 25.83
C ASN A 113 -23.98 -10.37 26.17
N GLU A 114 -25.25 -10.64 26.49
CA GLU A 114 -25.71 -11.98 26.81
C GLU A 114 -25.58 -12.92 25.61
N PHE A 115 -25.87 -12.41 24.41
CA PHE A 115 -25.66 -13.14 23.15
C PHE A 115 -24.18 -13.40 22.90
N LEU A 116 -23.33 -12.37 23.03
CA LEU A 116 -21.89 -12.49 22.77
C LEU A 116 -21.21 -13.51 23.70
N ASN A 117 -21.62 -13.56 24.97
CA ASN A 117 -21.09 -14.51 25.96
C ASN A 117 -21.40 -15.98 25.62
N LYS A 118 -22.38 -16.24 24.75
CA LYS A 118 -22.76 -17.60 24.31
C LYS A 118 -21.97 -18.05 23.07
N ILE A 119 -21.19 -17.17 22.45
CA ILE A 119 -20.45 -17.50 21.22
C ILE A 119 -19.10 -18.13 21.57
N VAL A 120 -18.88 -19.35 21.07
CA VAL A 120 -17.56 -20.00 21.06
C VAL A 120 -17.08 -20.05 19.61
N THR A 121 -15.86 -19.56 19.34
CA THR A 121 -15.26 -19.60 17.99
C THR A 121 -13.98 -20.42 17.98
N GLY A 122 -13.64 -21.01 16.84
CA GLY A 122 -12.41 -21.76 16.61
C GLY A 122 -11.93 -21.59 15.17
N ASN A 123 -10.62 -21.58 14.97
CA ASN A 123 -10.00 -21.64 13.65
C ASN A 123 -8.75 -22.55 13.70
N GLU A 124 -8.25 -22.93 12.53
CA GLU A 124 -6.99 -23.63 12.39
C GLU A 124 -5.96 -22.68 11.78
N THR A 125 -4.78 -22.61 12.39
CA THR A 125 -3.66 -21.81 11.88
C THR A 125 -2.44 -22.70 11.71
N TRP A 126 -1.79 -22.60 10.54
CA TRP A 126 -0.57 -23.37 10.26
C TRP A 126 0.63 -22.76 10.97
N HIS A 127 1.37 -23.57 11.73
CA HIS A 127 2.63 -23.19 12.33
C HIS A 127 3.79 -23.81 11.56
N TYR A 128 4.65 -22.95 11.02
CA TYR A 128 5.86 -23.40 10.35
C TYR A 128 6.94 -23.76 11.38
N HIS A 129 7.41 -25.00 11.34
CA HIS A 129 8.55 -25.43 12.16
C HIS A 129 9.84 -25.31 11.37
N GLN A 130 10.70 -24.36 11.74
CA GLN A 130 12.06 -24.29 11.19
C GLN A 130 12.97 -25.28 11.91
N ASN A 131 13.35 -26.36 11.24
CA ASN A 131 14.40 -27.25 11.72
C ASN A 131 15.76 -26.57 11.48
N LYS A 132 16.41 -26.09 12.55
CA LYS A 132 17.80 -25.65 12.49
C LYS A 132 18.70 -26.88 12.44
N GLN A 133 18.82 -27.52 11.29
CA GLN A 133 19.93 -28.42 11.08
C GLN A 133 21.21 -27.58 11.11
N HIS A 134 22.11 -27.92 12.04
CA HIS A 134 23.43 -27.30 12.12
C HIS A 134 24.16 -27.55 10.80
N HIS A 135 24.19 -26.54 9.93
CA HIS A 135 25.12 -26.54 8.80
C HIS A 135 26.54 -26.50 9.37
N THR A 136 27.23 -27.63 9.37
CA THR A 136 28.68 -27.60 9.20
C THR A 136 28.95 -27.02 7.82
N ASN A 137 29.69 -25.92 7.79
CA ASN A 137 30.08 -25.21 6.59
C ASN A 137 30.71 -26.13 5.55
N SER A 138 30.17 -26.14 4.33
CA SER A 138 30.96 -26.21 3.11
C SER A 138 30.17 -25.63 1.94
N PHE A 139 30.87 -24.79 1.19
CA PHE A 139 30.44 -24.02 0.03
C PHE A 139 29.57 -24.80 -0.97
N GLY A 140 28.50 -24.15 -1.46
CA GLY A 140 27.71 -24.61 -2.60
C GLY A 140 26.22 -24.28 -2.47
N ARG A 141 25.82 -23.07 -2.87
CA ARG A 141 24.40 -22.66 -2.89
C ARG A 141 23.68 -23.35 -4.06
N HIS A 142 23.06 -24.48 -3.76
CA HIS A 142 21.84 -24.94 -4.43
C HIS A 142 20.96 -25.56 -3.35
N SER A 143 19.92 -24.85 -2.94
CA SER A 143 18.93 -25.36 -1.99
C SER A 143 18.10 -26.42 -2.69
N PHE A 144 18.52 -27.68 -2.57
CA PHE A 144 17.66 -28.82 -2.85
C PHE A 144 16.45 -28.75 -1.92
N ILE A 145 15.27 -28.67 -2.51
CA ILE A 145 14.00 -28.81 -1.81
C ILE A 145 13.99 -30.23 -1.24
N SER A 146 14.09 -30.36 0.08
CA SER A 146 14.02 -31.64 0.78
C SER A 146 12.66 -32.27 0.52
N GLU A 147 12.65 -33.52 0.02
CA GLU A 147 11.47 -34.38 -0.05
C GLU A 147 10.74 -34.40 1.30
N HIS A 148 9.45 -34.08 1.27
CA HIS A 148 8.63 -33.94 2.47
C HIS A 148 8.07 -35.29 2.93
N LEU A 149 8.54 -35.77 4.09
CA LEU A 149 7.83 -36.80 4.85
C LEU A 149 6.67 -36.17 5.62
N LYS A 150 5.45 -36.59 5.26
CA LYS A 150 4.19 -36.15 5.87
C LYS A 150 3.95 -36.94 7.15
N ALA A 151 4.04 -36.30 8.31
CA ALA A 151 3.62 -36.90 9.57
C ALA A 151 2.27 -36.35 10.00
N ARG A 152 1.25 -37.22 10.06
CA ARG A 152 -0.06 -36.95 10.67
C ARG A 152 0.03 -37.42 12.12
N LYS A 153 -0.15 -36.52 13.10
CA LYS A 153 -0.34 -36.95 14.48
C LYS A 153 -1.83 -37.20 14.69
N VAL A 154 -2.20 -38.46 14.86
CA VAL A 154 -3.52 -38.89 15.30
C VAL A 154 -3.34 -39.37 16.73
N ASP A 155 -4.12 -38.83 17.67
CA ASP A 155 -4.16 -39.36 19.02
C ASP A 155 -4.81 -40.75 18.98
N GLY A 156 -3.97 -41.78 19.17
CA GLY A 156 -4.37 -43.18 19.30
C GLY A 156 -4.17 -44.02 18.03
N GLY A 157 -3.19 -44.92 18.06
CA GLY A 157 -3.11 -46.11 17.20
C GLY A 157 -2.36 -45.93 15.89
N GLU A 158 -1.18 -46.54 15.81
CA GLU A 158 -0.28 -46.59 14.66
C GLU A 158 -0.82 -47.51 13.54
N GLN A 159 -0.94 -47.02 12.29
CA GLN A 159 -0.99 -47.88 11.10
C GLN A 159 -0.26 -47.26 9.89
N LYS A 160 0.44 -48.14 9.16
CA LYS A 160 1.38 -47.87 8.05
C LYS A 160 0.72 -47.36 6.76
N SER A 161 1.48 -46.54 6.04
CA SER A 161 1.19 -45.92 4.74
C SER A 161 1.12 -46.93 3.59
N THR A 162 0.06 -46.83 2.77
CA THR A 162 0.03 -47.26 1.37
C THR A 162 0.36 -46.07 0.46
N LYS A 163 1.32 -46.25 -0.45
CA LYS A 163 1.69 -45.34 -1.55
C LYS A 163 0.90 -45.77 -2.78
N GLU A 164 0.31 -44.84 -3.54
CA GLU A 164 0.26 -44.91 -5.01
C GLU A 164 -0.34 -43.64 -5.66
N MET A 165 0.31 -43.24 -6.77
CA MET A 165 -0.10 -42.34 -7.86
C MET A 165 -0.37 -40.86 -7.58
N GLU A 166 0.63 -40.00 -7.88
CA GLU A 166 0.43 -38.73 -8.59
C GLU A 166 1.77 -38.18 -9.15
N GLU A 167 2.56 -38.99 -9.86
CA GLU A 167 3.86 -38.56 -10.43
C GLU A 167 3.73 -37.82 -11.78
N THR A 168 2.52 -37.76 -12.33
CA THR A 168 2.29 -37.29 -13.71
C THR A 168 2.01 -35.78 -13.80
N ASP A 169 1.41 -35.18 -12.77
CA ASP A 169 1.03 -33.75 -12.80
C ASP A 169 2.19 -32.79 -12.45
N GLU A 170 3.16 -33.26 -11.68
CA GLU A 170 4.26 -32.42 -11.19
C GLU A 170 5.29 -32.09 -12.31
N LYS A 171 5.47 -33.02 -13.25
CA LYS A 171 6.38 -32.83 -14.40
C LYS A 171 5.81 -31.85 -15.43
N ASP A 172 4.48 -31.79 -15.57
CA ASP A 172 3.80 -30.85 -16.46
C ASP A 172 3.75 -29.43 -15.86
N ALA A 173 3.57 -29.32 -14.54
CA ALA A 173 3.65 -28.03 -13.85
C ALA A 173 5.05 -27.39 -13.99
N LEU A 174 6.12 -28.19 -13.90
CA LEU A 174 7.50 -27.70 -14.03
C LEU A 174 7.88 -27.30 -15.47
N ARG A 175 7.26 -27.91 -16.49
CA ARG A 175 7.44 -27.49 -17.90
C ARG A 175 6.81 -26.12 -18.17
N LEU A 176 5.65 -25.83 -17.59
CA LEU A 176 4.96 -24.54 -17.76
C LEU A 176 5.71 -23.38 -17.10
N ILE A 177 6.36 -23.61 -15.97
CA ILE A 177 7.14 -22.58 -15.27
C ILE A 177 8.42 -22.22 -16.04
N ARG A 178 9.05 -23.19 -16.72
CA ARG A 178 10.29 -22.96 -17.47
C ARG A 178 10.09 -22.16 -18.77
N ALA A 179 8.90 -22.20 -19.36
CA ALA A 179 8.57 -21.48 -20.58
C ALA A 179 8.22 -19.99 -20.37
N ALA A 180 7.96 -19.56 -19.13
CA ALA A 180 7.42 -18.23 -18.83
C ALA A 180 8.45 -17.20 -18.32
N SER A 181 9.75 -17.49 -18.39
CA SER A 181 10.80 -16.54 -17.99
C SER A 181 11.42 -15.86 -19.23
N PRO A 182 11.22 -14.55 -19.45
CA PRO A 182 11.94 -13.81 -20.47
C PRO A 182 13.42 -13.69 -20.08
N SER A 183 14.31 -14.07 -20.99
CA SER A 183 15.73 -13.75 -20.93
C SER A 183 15.92 -12.23 -20.91
N TYR A 184 16.67 -11.74 -19.90
CA TYR A 184 17.22 -10.39 -19.87
C TYR A 184 18.14 -10.13 -21.07
#